data_AF-A0A8H9I359-F1
#
_entry.id   AF-A0A8H9I359-F1
#
_cell.length_a   1.000
_cell.length_b   1.000
_cell.length_c   1.000
_cell.angle_alpha   90.00
_cell.angle_beta   90.00
_cell.angle_gamma   90.00
#
_symmetry.space_group_name_H-M   'P 1'
#
loop_
_entity.id
_entity.type
_entity.pdbx_description
1 polymer ?
#
loop_
_entity_poly.entity_id
_entity_poly.type
_entity_poly.pdbx_seq_one_letter_code
_entity_poly.pdbx_strand_id
1 'polypeptide(L)'
;MAVGRNVDLARWQSVFEDLMAQVAGRFSRVEPRRRARAFVLGLLAELPRKNCWTIAEHAGDASPAGMQHLLSRASWDADQVRDDIWDFVVEHLGDQGAVLVVDETGDLKKGTCTVGVQRQYTGTAGRIENSQVAVYLVYAAAAGRAAIDRRLYIPRSWTEDPSRCRAAGIPEEVGSRPSPPWPPR
;
A
#
# COMPACT_ATOMS: atom_id res chain seq x y z
N MET A 1 -17.35 16.67 -25.50
CA MET A 1 -16.21 16.03 -26.16
C MET A 1 -15.18 15.70 -25.09
N ALA A 2 -15.02 14.44 -24.72
CA ALA A 2 -13.99 14.03 -23.77
C ALA A 2 -12.63 14.11 -24.48
N VAL A 3 -11.76 15.03 -24.05
CA VAL A 3 -10.35 14.99 -24.42
C VAL A 3 -9.79 13.74 -23.79
N GLY A 4 -9.69 12.65 -24.57
CA GLY A 4 -8.91 11.49 -24.17
C GLY A 4 -7.50 11.99 -23.91
N ARG A 5 -7.06 11.98 -22.64
CA ARG A 5 -5.66 12.24 -22.32
C ARG A 5 -4.87 11.11 -22.98
N ASN A 6 -4.27 11.39 -24.13
CA ASN A 6 -3.33 10.47 -24.75
C ASN A 6 -2.13 10.41 -23.79
N VAL A 7 -1.99 9.28 -23.10
CA VAL A 7 -0.83 9.05 -22.25
C VAL A 7 0.34 8.83 -23.19
N ASP A 8 1.31 9.75 -23.17
CA ASP A 8 2.60 9.51 -23.80
C ASP A 8 3.23 8.29 -23.14
N LEU A 9 3.20 7.16 -23.86
CA LEU A 9 3.66 5.87 -23.36
C LEU A 9 5.16 5.90 -23.05
N ALA A 10 5.96 6.61 -23.86
CA ALA A 10 7.41 6.71 -23.64
C ALA A 10 7.70 7.51 -22.37
N ARG A 11 7.00 8.64 -22.20
CA ARG A 11 7.10 9.42 -20.96
C ARG A 11 6.64 8.63 -19.74
N TRP A 12 5.49 7.95 -19.84
CA TRP A 12 4.97 7.12 -18.75
C TRP A 12 5.97 6.02 -18.36
N GLN A 13 6.55 5.35 -19.36
CA GLN A 13 7.53 4.30 -19.12
C GLN A 13 8.80 4.85 -18.47
N SER A 14 9.30 6.01 -18.93
CA SER A 14 10.46 6.67 -18.29
C SER A 14 10.20 6.95 -16.81
N VAL A 15 9.10 7.66 -16.50
CA VAL A 15 8.72 8.01 -15.13
C VAL A 15 8.56 6.77 -14.25
N PHE A 16 7.97 5.70 -14.81
CA PHE A 16 7.84 4.43 -14.10
C PHE A 16 9.20 3.78 -13.81
N GLU A 17 10.11 3.72 -14.79
CA GLU A 17 11.45 3.15 -14.57
C GLU A 17 12.27 4.00 -13.60
N ASP A 18 12.16 5.33 -13.65
CA ASP A 18 12.83 6.25 -12.73
C ASP A 18 12.37 6.01 -11.28
N LEU A 19 11.06 5.88 -11.05
CA LEU A 19 10.51 5.52 -9.75
C LEU A 19 11.01 4.13 -9.29
N MET A 20 10.99 3.13 -10.18
CA MET A 20 11.47 1.78 -9.84
C MET A 20 12.99 1.73 -9.61
N ALA A 21 13.75 2.67 -10.18
CA ALA A 21 15.17 2.87 -9.93
C ALA A 21 15.41 3.56 -8.58
N GLN A 22 14.60 4.55 -8.21
CA GLN A 22 14.68 5.23 -6.91
C GLN A 22 14.56 4.23 -5.75
N VAL A 23 13.53 3.37 -5.79
CA VAL A 23 13.26 2.39 -4.71
C VAL A 23 14.17 1.15 -4.78
N ALA A 24 15.02 1.04 -5.80
CA ALA A 24 15.80 -0.16 -6.08
C ALA A 24 16.72 -0.56 -4.94
N GLY A 25 17.33 0.43 -4.28
CA GLY A 25 18.28 0.23 -3.19
C GLY A 25 17.67 -0.37 -1.93
N ARG A 26 16.33 -0.43 -1.85
CA ARG A 26 15.60 -0.93 -0.67
C ARG A 26 15.35 -2.43 -0.69
N PHE A 27 15.77 -3.12 -1.75
CA PHE A 27 15.67 -4.57 -1.89
C PHE A 27 17.03 -5.22 -1.68
N SER A 28 17.09 -6.21 -0.80
CA SER A 28 18.34 -6.93 -0.49
C SER A 28 18.86 -7.78 -1.66
N ARG A 29 18.01 -8.08 -2.67
CA ARG A 29 18.33 -8.93 -3.82
C ARG A 29 17.66 -8.42 -5.09
N VAL A 30 18.22 -8.77 -6.25
CA VAL A 30 17.72 -8.34 -7.56
C VAL A 30 16.41 -9.02 -7.95
N GLU A 31 16.17 -10.26 -7.51
CA GLU A 31 14.97 -11.01 -7.89
C GLU A 31 13.69 -10.41 -7.28
N PRO A 32 13.62 -10.09 -5.98
CA PRO A 32 12.50 -9.33 -5.40
C PRO A 32 12.30 -7.96 -6.06
N ARG A 33 13.37 -7.24 -6.41
CA ARG A 33 13.27 -5.94 -7.11
C ARG A 33 12.59 -6.09 -8.47
N ARG A 34 13.06 -7.03 -9.31
CA ARG A 34 12.45 -7.30 -10.63
C ARG A 34 10.99 -7.71 -10.47
N ARG A 35 10.68 -8.47 -9.43
CA ARG A 35 9.33 -8.91 -9.16
C ARG A 35 8.43 -7.79 -8.64
N ALA A 36 8.93 -6.87 -7.83
CA ALA A 36 8.21 -5.67 -7.41
C ALA A 36 7.81 -4.82 -8.61
N ARG A 37 8.73 -4.62 -9.57
CA ARG A 37 8.43 -3.96 -10.86
C ARG A 37 7.26 -4.65 -11.58
N ALA A 38 7.34 -5.96 -11.78
CA ALA A 38 6.28 -6.73 -12.45
C ALA A 38 4.95 -6.68 -11.67
N PHE A 39 5.02 -6.70 -10.35
CA PHE A 39 3.85 -6.61 -9.48
C PHE A 39 3.14 -5.27 -9.63
N VAL A 40 3.86 -4.14 -9.61
CA VAL A 40 3.28 -2.81 -9.81
C VAL A 40 2.68 -2.67 -11.21
N LEU A 41 3.35 -3.17 -12.25
CA LEU A 41 2.76 -3.20 -13.60
C LEU A 41 1.45 -3.99 -13.62
N GLY A 42 1.38 -5.15 -12.97
CA GLY A 42 0.14 -5.92 -12.82
C GLY A 42 -0.96 -5.17 -12.03
N LEU A 43 -0.59 -4.38 -11.02
CA LEU A 43 -1.53 -3.51 -10.30
C LEU A 43 -2.06 -2.37 -11.18
N LEU A 44 -1.29 -1.87 -12.13
CA LEU A 44 -1.71 -0.81 -13.06
C LEU A 44 -2.43 -1.32 -14.31
N ALA A 45 -2.21 -2.59 -14.69
CA ALA A 45 -2.83 -3.20 -15.87
C ALA A 45 -4.35 -3.39 -15.73
N GLU A 46 -5.09 -3.52 -16.83
CA GLU A 46 -6.53 -3.78 -16.80
C GLU A 46 -6.82 -5.27 -16.56
N LEU A 47 -6.53 -5.76 -15.35
CA LEU A 47 -6.72 -7.16 -14.97
C LEU A 47 -8.07 -7.36 -14.29
N PRO A 48 -8.79 -8.47 -14.56
CA PRO A 48 -10.10 -8.75 -13.97
C PRO A 48 -10.04 -8.91 -12.45
N ARG A 49 -8.88 -9.32 -11.93
CA ARG A 49 -8.64 -9.43 -10.49
C ARG A 49 -7.17 -9.14 -10.15
N LYS A 50 -6.96 -8.41 -9.06
CA LYS A 50 -5.63 -8.07 -8.52
C LYS A 50 -5.25 -9.06 -7.43
N ASN A 51 -4.78 -10.23 -7.84
CA ASN A 51 -4.24 -11.25 -6.93
C ASN A 51 -2.90 -11.78 -7.47
N CYS A 52 -2.15 -12.52 -6.64
CA CYS A 52 -0.85 -13.05 -7.02
C CYS A 52 -0.87 -13.96 -8.24
N TRP A 53 -1.97 -14.68 -8.48
CA TRP A 53 -2.11 -15.59 -9.62
C TRP A 53 -2.25 -14.80 -10.92
N THR A 54 -3.26 -13.94 -11.00
CA THR A 54 -3.55 -13.16 -12.21
C THR A 54 -2.39 -12.21 -12.55
N ILE A 55 -1.71 -11.64 -11.55
CA ILE A 55 -0.54 -10.80 -11.77
C ILE A 55 0.67 -11.64 -12.22
N ALA A 56 0.86 -12.85 -11.69
CA ALA A 56 1.91 -13.75 -12.17
C ALA A 56 1.69 -14.16 -13.63
N GLU A 57 0.47 -14.55 -14.00
CA GLU A 57 0.11 -14.87 -15.39
C GLU A 57 0.36 -13.67 -16.31
N HIS A 58 -0.05 -12.47 -15.90
CA HIS A 58 0.20 -11.25 -16.66
C HIS A 58 1.70 -10.96 -16.83
N ALA A 59 2.51 -11.29 -15.82
CA ALA A 59 3.97 -11.16 -15.87
C ALA A 59 4.67 -12.28 -16.66
N GLY A 60 3.94 -13.29 -17.14
CA GLY A 60 4.48 -14.45 -17.85
C GLY A 60 5.06 -15.54 -16.93
N ASP A 61 4.79 -15.49 -15.63
CA ASP A 61 5.24 -16.49 -14.67
C ASP A 61 4.33 -17.73 -14.70
N ALA A 62 4.94 -18.92 -14.62
CA ALA A 62 4.20 -20.20 -14.58
C ALA A 62 3.48 -20.48 -13.25
N SER A 63 3.73 -19.69 -12.20
CA SER A 63 3.14 -19.90 -10.89
C SER A 63 3.07 -18.60 -10.05
N PRO A 64 2.14 -18.49 -9.09
CA PRO A 64 2.04 -17.33 -8.20
C PRO A 64 3.14 -17.28 -7.13
N ALA A 65 3.96 -18.32 -7.00
CA ALA A 65 4.89 -18.50 -5.88
C ALA A 65 5.86 -17.33 -5.75
N GLY A 66 6.30 -16.77 -6.88
CA GLY A 66 7.14 -15.59 -6.90
C GLY A 66 6.45 -14.38 -6.27
N MET A 67 5.23 -14.07 -6.70
CA MET A 67 4.45 -12.92 -6.22
C MET A 67 4.10 -13.08 -4.74
N GLN A 68 3.76 -14.30 -4.32
CA GLN A 68 3.53 -14.61 -2.91
C GLN A 68 4.80 -14.43 -2.07
N HIS A 69 5.95 -14.87 -2.58
CA HIS A 69 7.23 -14.67 -1.90
C HIS A 69 7.55 -13.19 -1.72
N LEU A 70 7.33 -12.35 -2.75
CA LEU A 70 7.51 -10.90 -2.66
C LEU A 70 6.70 -10.29 -1.49
N LEU A 71 5.43 -10.67 -1.36
CA LEU A 71 4.52 -10.07 -0.38
C LEU A 71 4.68 -10.63 1.05
N SER A 72 5.30 -11.79 1.23
CA SER A 72 5.31 -12.50 2.52
C SER A 72 6.69 -12.77 3.11
N ARG A 73 7.73 -12.89 2.28
CA ARG A 73 9.04 -13.43 2.72
C ARG A 73 10.24 -12.67 2.16
N ALA A 74 10.07 -11.89 1.10
CA ALA A 74 11.16 -11.11 0.56
C ALA A 74 11.61 -10.04 1.57
N SER A 75 12.93 -9.82 1.64
CA SER A 75 13.53 -8.78 2.46
C SER A 75 13.62 -7.48 1.66
N TRP A 76 12.83 -6.49 2.06
CA TRP A 76 12.86 -5.13 1.57
C TRP A 76 12.35 -4.19 2.66
N ASP A 77 12.84 -2.95 2.67
CA ASP A 77 12.43 -1.95 3.66
C ASP A 77 11.23 -1.15 3.15
N ALA A 78 10.04 -1.49 3.63
CA ALA A 78 8.80 -0.85 3.18
C ALA A 78 8.65 0.60 3.63
N ASP A 79 9.32 0.99 4.73
CA ASP A 79 9.31 2.36 5.25
C ASP A 79 10.26 3.23 4.43
N GLN A 80 11.46 2.75 4.11
CA GLN A 80 12.37 3.48 3.22
C GLN A 80 11.83 3.55 1.77
N VAL A 81 11.11 2.53 1.28
CA VAL A 81 10.42 2.64 -0.02
C VAL A 81 9.34 3.72 0.01
N ARG A 82 8.61 3.86 1.13
CA ARG A 82 7.65 4.96 1.30
C ARG A 82 8.38 6.30 1.25
N ASP A 83 9.50 6.44 1.96
CA ASP A 83 10.27 7.70 2.01
C ASP A 83 10.78 8.07 0.61
N ASP A 84 11.29 7.09 -0.16
CA ASP A 84 11.67 7.28 -1.57
C ASP A 84 10.48 7.73 -2.45
N ILE A 85 9.28 7.18 -2.23
CA ILE A 85 8.04 7.58 -2.94
C ILE A 85 7.65 9.01 -2.55
N TRP A 86 7.78 9.38 -1.28
CA TRP A 86 7.53 10.75 -0.83
C TRP A 86 8.45 11.71 -1.59
N ASP A 87 9.75 11.48 -1.58
CA ASP A 87 10.73 12.34 -2.26
C ASP A 87 10.42 12.46 -3.74
N PHE A 88 10.11 11.33 -4.40
CA PHE A 88 9.71 11.31 -5.81
C PHE A 88 8.46 12.16 -6.07
N VAL A 89 7.44 12.06 -5.21
CA VAL A 89 6.20 12.84 -5.33
C VAL A 89 6.47 14.34 -5.15
N VAL A 90 7.28 14.73 -4.17
CA VAL A 90 7.61 16.14 -3.94
C VAL A 90 8.42 16.71 -5.09
N GLU A 91 9.37 15.95 -5.64
CA GLU A 91 10.16 16.37 -6.79
C GLU A 91 9.29 16.60 -8.04
N HIS A 92 8.32 15.72 -8.29
CA HIS A 92 7.55 15.74 -9.54
C HIS A 92 6.22 16.50 -9.46
N LEU A 93 5.61 16.60 -8.28
CA LEU A 93 4.31 17.22 -8.04
C LEU A 93 4.37 18.39 -7.05
N GLY A 94 5.56 18.75 -6.57
CA GLY A 94 5.78 19.80 -5.59
C GLY A 94 5.11 21.13 -5.96
N ASP A 95 4.18 21.57 -5.12
CA ASP A 95 3.41 22.79 -5.32
C ASP A 95 3.17 23.49 -3.96
N GLN A 96 3.23 24.82 -3.94
CA GLN A 96 3.01 25.62 -2.72
C GLN A 96 1.55 25.58 -2.23
N GLY A 97 0.61 25.31 -3.14
CA GLY A 97 -0.81 25.12 -2.86
C GLY A 97 -1.19 23.66 -2.62
N ALA A 98 -0.23 22.75 -2.51
CA ALA A 98 -0.53 21.36 -2.21
C ALA A 98 -1.13 21.19 -0.82
N VAL A 99 -2.03 20.24 -0.69
CA VAL A 99 -2.68 19.87 0.57
C VAL A 99 -2.39 18.42 0.92
N LEU A 100 -2.28 18.16 2.23
CA LEU A 100 -2.17 16.82 2.78
C LEU A 100 -3.54 16.35 3.24
N VAL A 101 -4.03 15.28 2.63
CA VAL A 101 -5.30 14.65 2.98
C VAL A 101 -5.02 13.44 3.85
N VAL A 102 -5.58 13.44 5.05
CA VAL A 102 -5.54 12.31 5.98
C VAL A 102 -6.91 11.65 5.93
N ASP A 103 -6.94 10.36 5.60
CA ASP A 103 -8.18 9.59 5.53
C ASP A 103 -8.03 8.20 6.15
N GLU A 104 -9.07 7.75 6.83
CA GLU A 104 -9.16 6.39 7.37
C GLU A 104 -9.93 5.51 6.39
N THR A 105 -9.35 4.37 6.00
CA THR A 105 -10.01 3.38 5.15
C THR A 105 -10.09 2.03 5.87
N GLY A 106 -11.27 1.43 5.85
CA GLY A 106 -11.51 0.10 6.43
C GLY A 106 -11.77 -0.97 5.37
N ASP A 107 -10.90 -1.96 5.31
CA ASP A 107 -11.02 -3.11 4.42
C ASP A 107 -11.80 -4.24 5.09
N LEU A 108 -12.95 -4.62 4.54
CA LEU A 108 -13.74 -5.75 5.02
C LEU A 108 -12.97 -7.07 4.85
N LYS A 109 -12.96 -7.89 5.90
CA LYS A 109 -12.30 -9.20 5.92
C LYS A 109 -13.26 -10.26 6.43
N LYS A 110 -13.10 -11.50 5.98
CA LYS A 110 -13.87 -12.65 6.48
C LYS A 110 -13.12 -13.50 7.50
N GLY A 111 -11.79 -13.48 7.50
CA GLY A 111 -10.95 -14.25 8.43
C GLY A 111 -10.38 -13.41 9.58
N THR A 112 -9.58 -14.06 10.42
CA THR A 112 -8.95 -13.49 11.63
C THR A 112 -7.43 -13.33 11.52
N CYS A 113 -6.81 -13.85 10.46
CA CYS A 113 -5.35 -13.87 10.28
C CYS A 113 -4.78 -12.57 9.68
N THR A 114 -5.62 -11.68 9.15
CA THR A 114 -5.14 -10.40 8.61
C THR A 114 -4.75 -9.46 9.75
N VAL A 115 -3.54 -8.90 9.70
CA VAL A 115 -3.00 -8.03 10.74
C VAL A 115 -3.96 -6.89 11.09
N GLY A 116 -4.24 -6.71 12.38
CA GLY A 116 -5.14 -5.66 12.88
C GLY A 116 -6.63 -5.87 12.60
N VAL A 117 -7.03 -7.03 12.05
CA VAL A 117 -8.45 -7.31 11.79
C VAL A 117 -9.21 -7.59 13.09
N GLN A 118 -10.36 -6.95 13.23
CA GLN A 118 -11.34 -7.24 14.28
C GLN A 118 -12.72 -6.73 13.88
N ARG A 119 -13.74 -7.06 14.66
CA ARG A 119 -15.04 -6.37 14.59
C ARG A 119 -14.89 -4.96 15.14
N GLN A 120 -14.91 -3.98 14.25
CA GLN A 120 -14.79 -2.56 14.57
C GLN A 120 -15.60 -1.72 13.60
N TYR A 121 -15.88 -0.47 13.99
CA TYR A 121 -16.49 0.46 13.07
C TYR A 121 -15.55 0.70 11.88
N THR A 122 -16.10 0.69 10.67
CA THR A 122 -15.39 1.09 9.45
C THR A 122 -16.25 2.11 8.73
N GLY A 123 -15.66 3.27 8.40
CA GLY A 123 -16.33 4.29 7.60
C GLY A 123 -16.85 3.75 6.28
N THR A 124 -16.12 2.82 5.65
CA THR A 124 -16.47 2.21 4.36
C THR A 124 -17.79 1.44 4.39
N ALA A 125 -18.11 0.77 5.50
CA ALA A 125 -19.39 0.06 5.64
C ALA A 125 -20.44 0.83 6.46
N GLY A 126 -20.07 1.94 7.09
CA GLY A 126 -20.94 2.74 7.95
C GLY A 126 -21.43 2.03 9.21
N ARG A 127 -20.84 0.88 9.57
CA ARG A 127 -21.27 0.01 10.68
C ARG A 127 -20.10 -0.80 11.24
N ILE A 128 -20.35 -1.52 12.33
CA ILE A 128 -19.39 -2.46 12.90
C ILE A 128 -19.32 -3.73 12.05
N GLU A 129 -18.15 -3.99 11.48
CA GLU A 129 -17.87 -5.19 10.69
C GLU A 129 -16.47 -5.72 11.01
N ASN A 130 -16.23 -6.98 10.65
CA ASN A 130 -14.88 -7.52 10.68
C ASN A 130 -14.04 -6.84 9.58
N SER A 131 -13.14 -5.95 10.00
CA SER A 131 -12.39 -5.09 9.09
C SER A 131 -10.97 -4.84 9.59
N GLN A 132 -10.07 -4.56 8.65
CA GLN A 132 -8.74 -4.03 8.89
C GLN A 132 -8.80 -2.53 8.60
N VAL A 133 -8.29 -1.69 9.50
CA VAL A 133 -8.38 -0.23 9.36
C VAL A 133 -6.98 0.35 9.25
N ALA A 134 -6.77 1.21 8.25
CA ALA A 134 -5.52 1.94 8.05
C ALA A 134 -5.81 3.42 7.77
N VAL A 135 -4.91 4.28 8.23
CA VAL A 135 -4.89 5.70 7.90
C VAL A 135 -3.90 5.91 6.76
N TYR A 136 -4.32 6.61 5.72
CA TYR A 136 -3.49 6.97 4.57
C TYR A 136 -3.26 8.47 4.54
N LEU A 137 -2.04 8.86 4.15
CA LEU A 137 -1.69 10.24 3.84
C LEU A 137 -1.58 10.38 2.32
N VAL A 138 -2.35 11.29 1.75
CA VAL A 138 -2.36 11.58 0.32
C VAL A 138 -1.90 13.01 0.09
N TYR A 139 -0.86 13.17 -0.72
CA TYR A 139 -0.44 14.45 -1.27
C TYR A 139 -1.36 14.80 -2.44
N ALA A 140 -1.95 15.99 -2.44
CA ALA A 140 -2.80 16.48 -3.52
C ALA A 140 -2.38 17.88 -3.96
N ALA A 141 -2.07 18.03 -5.24
CA ALA A 141 -1.69 19.28 -5.88
C ALA A 141 -2.45 19.44 -7.21
N ALA A 142 -2.32 20.61 -7.84
CA ALA A 142 -2.96 20.86 -9.14
C ALA A 142 -2.50 19.88 -10.23
N ALA A 143 -1.23 19.44 -10.18
CA ALA A 143 -0.65 18.51 -11.13
C ALA A 143 -1.08 17.05 -10.92
N GLY A 144 -1.53 16.66 -9.73
CA GLY A 144 -1.87 15.27 -9.43
C GLY A 144 -2.00 14.95 -7.95
N ARG A 145 -2.15 13.65 -7.65
CA ARG A 145 -2.26 13.13 -6.29
C ARG A 145 -1.53 11.81 -6.13
N ALA A 146 -0.97 11.56 -4.95
CA ALA A 146 -0.28 10.32 -4.63
C ALA A 146 -0.43 9.98 -3.14
N ALA A 147 -0.60 8.69 -2.84
CA ALA A 147 -0.50 8.20 -1.47
C ALA A 147 0.98 8.16 -1.07
N ILE A 148 1.33 8.87 0.00
CA ILE A 148 2.72 9.08 0.43
C ILE A 148 3.03 8.47 1.81
N ASP A 149 2.01 8.12 2.60
CA ASP A 149 2.20 7.38 3.85
C ASP A 149 0.99 6.50 4.15
N ARG A 150 1.21 5.49 4.99
CA ARG A 150 0.20 4.57 5.50
C ARG A 150 0.53 4.16 6.92
N ARG A 151 -0.49 4.07 7.78
CA ARG A 151 -0.34 3.46 9.09
C ARG A 151 -1.51 2.55 9.39
N LEU A 152 -1.20 1.31 9.77
CA LEU A 152 -2.20 0.33 10.15
C LEU A 152 -2.62 0.56 11.61
N TYR A 153 -3.93 0.55 11.88
CA TYR A 153 -4.46 0.52 13.24
C TYR A 153 -4.33 -0.90 13.81
N ILE A 154 -3.58 -1.03 14.90
CA ILE A 154 -3.47 -2.28 15.65
C ILE A 154 -4.32 -2.17 16.92
N PRO A 155 -5.44 -2.89 17.00
CA PRO A 155 -6.34 -2.79 18.12
C PRO A 155 -5.77 -3.47 19.37
N ARG A 156 -6.28 -3.09 20.54
CA ARG A 156 -5.85 -3.66 21.82
C ARG A 156 -5.99 -5.19 21.88
N SER A 157 -7.05 -5.72 21.28
CA SER A 157 -7.31 -7.17 21.16
C SER A 157 -6.20 -7.96 20.43
N TRP A 158 -5.34 -7.26 19.67
CA TRP A 158 -4.13 -7.83 19.07
C TRP A 158 -2.93 -7.68 20.00
N THR A 159 -2.69 -6.48 20.53
CA THR A 159 -1.52 -6.21 21.38
C THR A 159 -1.55 -6.93 22.72
N GLU A 160 -2.73 -7.36 23.18
CA GLU A 160 -2.91 -8.21 24.38
C GLU A 160 -2.58 -9.69 24.11
N ASP A 161 -2.34 -10.10 22.86
CA ASP A 161 -1.91 -11.45 22.49
C ASP A 161 -0.51 -11.41 21.82
N PRO A 162 0.57 -11.52 22.62
CA PRO A 162 1.94 -11.50 22.09
C PRO A 162 2.22 -12.63 21.09
N SER A 163 1.55 -13.77 21.22
CA SER A 163 1.75 -14.90 20.31
C SER A 163 1.22 -14.57 18.91
N ARG A 164 0.07 -13.92 18.84
CA ARG A 164 -0.53 -13.43 17.61
C ARG A 164 0.27 -12.30 16.99
N CYS A 165 0.75 -11.35 17.79
CA CYS A 165 1.65 -10.28 17.33
C CYS A 165 2.92 -10.85 16.67
N ARG A 166 3.60 -11.80 17.32
CA ARG A 166 4.79 -12.45 16.77
C ARG A 166 4.49 -13.21 15.47
N ALA A 167 3.40 -13.98 15.42
CA ALA A 167 2.99 -14.70 14.22
C ALA A 167 2.69 -13.78 13.03
N ALA A 168 2.24 -12.55 13.30
CA ALA A 168 1.96 -11.51 12.31
C ALA A 168 3.14 -10.58 12.01
N GLY A 169 4.28 -10.74 12.69
CA GLY A 169 5.45 -9.88 12.53
C GLY A 169 5.25 -8.45 13.08
N ILE A 170 4.36 -8.26 14.07
CA ILE A 170 4.20 -6.97 14.74
C ILE A 170 5.33 -6.79 15.77
N PRO A 171 6.13 -5.72 15.71
CA PRO A 171 7.17 -5.44 16.70
C PRO A 171 6.59 -5.25 18.11
N GLU A 172 7.33 -5.67 19.15
CA GLU A 172 6.87 -5.60 20.55
C GLU A 172 6.62 -4.15 21.05
N GLU A 173 7.28 -3.18 20.41
CA GLU A 173 7.19 -1.74 20.72
C GLU A 173 5.90 -1.09 20.19
N VAL A 174 5.12 -1.79 19.35
CA VAL A 174 3.85 -1.25 18.82
C VAL A 174 2.77 -1.31 19.89
N GLY A 175 2.70 -0.26 20.71
CA GLY A 175 1.58 -0.05 21.62
C GLY A 175 0.26 0.21 20.87
N SER A 176 -0.88 -0.20 21.47
CA SER A 176 -2.19 0.15 20.93
C SER A 176 -2.39 1.66 20.99
N ARG A 177 -2.52 2.33 19.84
CA ARG A 177 -2.96 3.74 19.77
C ARG A 177 -4.40 3.76 19.32
N PRO A 178 -5.34 4.33 20.09
CA PRO A 178 -6.75 4.36 19.70
C PRO A 178 -6.94 5.00 18.32
N SER A 179 -7.89 4.49 17.53
CA SER A 179 -8.36 5.22 16.34
C SER A 179 -8.86 6.60 16.82
N PRO A 180 -8.55 7.69 16.09
CA PRO A 180 -8.94 9.03 16.50
C PRO A 180 -10.47 9.09 16.76
N PRO A 181 -10.91 9.74 17.86
CA PRO A 181 -12.32 9.83 18.17
C PRO A 181 -13.04 10.58 17.04
N TRP A 182 -14.14 10.01 16.55
CA TRP A 182 -14.99 10.67 15.55
C TRP A 182 -15.62 11.92 16.17
N PRO A 183 -15.61 13.09 15.49
CA PRO A 183 -16.34 14.24 15.99
C PRO A 183 -17.84 13.92 16.04
N PRO A 184 -18.56 14.31 17.10
CA PRO A 184 -20.01 14.18 17.13
C PRO A 184 -20.62 14.97 15.96
N ARG A 185 -21.67 14.42 15.36
CA ARG A 185 -22.44 15.07 14.28
C ARG A 185 -23.14 16.33 14.78
#